data_AF-A0A3N9TTB0-F1
#
_entry.id   AF-A0A3N9TTB0-F1
#
_cell.length_a   1.000
_cell.length_b   1.000
_cell.length_c   1.000
_cell.angle_alpha   90.00
_cell.angle_beta   90.00
_cell.angle_gamma   90.00
#
_symmetry.space_group_name_H-M   'P 1'
#
loop_
_entity.id
_entity.type
_entity.pdbx_description
1 polymer ?
#
loop_
_entity_poly.entity_id
_entity_poly.type
_entity_poly.pdbx_seq_one_letter_code
_entity_poly.pdbx_strand_id
1 'polypeptide(L)'
;MEDNLFGQDWEIEPAGGETGKAFVAIHEDEKFFLKKNSSPFLAALSVENIVPKLIWTRRVENGDVITAQKWINNGQTLTAKEMREPRVARLLGKIHQSEALRDMLQRIEKKDYSCFHLLEKVTDGIGNLNPLDTKVSEAYRYLLANVDELEEGRHVVCHGDVNHNNWLLSEGNELYLVDWDGAMLADPANDLGVLLYQYVPYDEWDGWLSEYGQELTRAFYTRVKWFSICQVLMAMNWQFEHDRKPELARLEILLKKIMEDNEVYATLCE
;
A
#
# COMPACT_ATOMS: atom_id res chain seq x y z
N MET A 1 -23.85 -14.68 -13.87
CA MET A 1 -23.66 -15.33 -12.55
C MET A 1 -24.46 -14.51 -11.56
N GLU A 2 -25.79 -14.62 -11.66
CA GLU A 2 -26.77 -14.10 -10.70
C GLU A 2 -26.89 -15.16 -9.59
N ASP A 3 -25.79 -15.41 -8.89
CA ASP A 3 -25.91 -16.19 -7.66
C ASP A 3 -26.58 -15.26 -6.65
N ASN A 4 -27.80 -15.62 -6.29
CA ASN A 4 -28.73 -14.93 -5.41
C ASN A 4 -28.19 -14.92 -3.96
N LEU A 5 -26.96 -14.39 -3.77
CA LEU A 5 -26.15 -14.43 -2.55
C LEU A 5 -26.86 -13.80 -1.35
N PHE A 6 -27.82 -12.90 -1.60
CA PHE A 6 -28.51 -12.12 -0.60
C PHE A 6 -30.04 -12.15 -0.70
N GLY A 7 -30.62 -12.86 -1.68
CA GLY A 7 -32.06 -12.89 -1.95
C GLY A 7 -32.52 -11.83 -2.97
N GLN A 8 -33.81 -11.87 -3.34
CA GLN A 8 -34.37 -11.06 -4.43
C GLN A 8 -34.44 -9.55 -4.15
N ASP A 9 -34.21 -9.13 -2.89
CA ASP A 9 -34.34 -7.73 -2.46
C ASP A 9 -33.01 -6.94 -2.54
N TRP A 10 -31.99 -7.51 -3.17
CA TRP A 10 -30.67 -6.89 -3.33
C TRP A 10 -30.37 -6.67 -4.81
N GLU A 11 -30.18 -5.41 -5.20
CA GLU A 11 -29.64 -5.07 -6.50
C GLU A 11 -28.12 -5.04 -6.41
N ILE A 12 -27.42 -5.93 -7.12
CA ILE A 12 -25.97 -6.10 -7.02
C ILE A 12 -25.32 -6.01 -8.40
N GLU A 13 -24.32 -5.15 -8.51
CA GLU A 13 -23.56 -4.92 -9.74
C GLU A 13 -22.05 -4.97 -9.44
N PRO A 14 -21.21 -5.45 -10.37
CA PRO A 14 -19.76 -5.39 -10.20
C PRO A 14 -19.29 -3.94 -10.04
N ALA A 15 -18.42 -3.68 -9.06
CA ALA A 15 -17.83 -2.36 -8.85
C ALA A 15 -16.61 -2.09 -9.74
N GLY A 16 -16.25 -3.04 -10.61
CA GLY A 16 -14.99 -3.05 -11.35
C GLY A 16 -13.82 -3.54 -10.49
N GLY A 17 -12.61 -3.14 -10.86
CA GLY A 17 -11.37 -3.58 -10.20
C GLY A 17 -10.82 -4.90 -10.75
N GLU A 18 -9.58 -5.19 -10.36
CA GLU A 18 -8.75 -6.21 -11.03
C GLU A 18 -9.03 -7.64 -10.55
N THR A 19 -9.58 -7.77 -9.34
CA THR A 19 -9.81 -9.08 -8.69
C THR A 19 -11.19 -9.66 -8.97
N GLY A 20 -12.13 -8.86 -9.48
CA GLY A 20 -13.54 -9.26 -9.65
C GLY A 20 -14.27 -9.56 -8.33
N LYS A 21 -13.72 -9.12 -7.19
CA LYS A 21 -14.25 -9.39 -5.84
C LYS A 21 -15.08 -8.26 -5.25
N ALA A 22 -15.18 -7.13 -5.94
CA ALA A 22 -15.84 -5.92 -5.47
C ALA A 22 -17.17 -5.70 -6.18
N PHE A 23 -18.19 -5.34 -5.40
CA PHE A 23 -19.55 -5.15 -5.89
C PHE A 23 -20.16 -3.90 -5.25
N VAL A 24 -21.07 -3.27 -5.98
CA VAL A 24 -21.99 -2.27 -5.47
C VAL A 24 -23.30 -2.96 -5.18
N ALA A 25 -23.92 -2.65 -4.05
CA ALA A 25 -25.21 -3.21 -3.70
C ALA A 25 -26.18 -2.13 -3.21
N ILE A 26 -27.46 -2.29 -3.55
CA ILE A 26 -28.56 -1.46 -3.06
C ILE A 26 -29.57 -2.37 -2.34
N HIS A 27 -29.96 -1.96 -1.13
CA HIS A 27 -30.98 -2.64 -0.33
C HIS A 27 -31.74 -1.60 0.51
N GLU A 28 -33.08 -1.62 0.44
CA GLU A 28 -33.97 -0.68 1.17
C GLU A 28 -33.55 0.80 1.03
N ASP A 29 -33.24 1.25 -0.20
CA ASP A 29 -32.75 2.60 -0.54
C ASP A 29 -31.35 2.96 0.03
N GLU A 30 -30.68 2.04 0.72
CA GLU A 30 -29.29 2.21 1.15
C GLU A 30 -28.31 1.57 0.15
N LYS A 31 -27.17 2.23 -0.04
CA LYS A 31 -26.09 1.79 -0.95
C LYS A 31 -24.87 1.31 -0.17
N PHE A 32 -24.30 0.21 -0.61
CA PHE A 32 -23.17 -0.47 0.02
C PHE A 32 -22.06 -0.77 -0.98
N PHE A 33 -20.83 -0.79 -0.48
CA PHE A 33 -19.70 -1.43 -1.15
C PHE A 33 -19.51 -2.83 -0.54
N LEU A 34 -19.58 -3.87 -1.36
CA LEU A 34 -19.39 -5.26 -0.94
C LEU A 34 -18.04 -5.78 -1.46
N LYS A 35 -17.28 -6.48 -0.62
CA LYS A 35 -16.04 -7.16 -1.05
C LYS A 35 -16.02 -8.61 -0.56
N LYS A 36 -15.62 -9.52 -1.45
CA LYS A 36 -15.42 -10.94 -1.13
C LYS A 36 -14.06 -11.15 -0.45
N ASN A 37 -14.07 -11.89 0.64
CA ASN A 37 -12.91 -12.43 1.35
C ASN A 37 -11.87 -11.37 1.75
N SER A 38 -12.33 -10.20 2.21
CA SER A 38 -11.46 -9.18 2.80
C SER A 38 -10.76 -9.68 4.05
N SER A 39 -9.56 -9.16 4.34
CA SER A 39 -8.86 -9.46 5.59
C SER A 39 -9.74 -9.12 6.81
N PRO A 40 -9.78 -9.97 7.86
CA PRO A 40 -10.44 -9.65 9.13
C PRO A 40 -9.92 -8.36 9.79
N PHE A 41 -8.73 -7.91 9.41
CA PHE A 41 -8.14 -6.65 9.86
C PHE A 41 -8.99 -5.42 9.51
N LEU A 42 -9.85 -5.52 8.48
CA LEU A 42 -10.75 -4.46 8.05
C LEU A 42 -11.65 -3.92 9.19
N ALA A 43 -12.07 -4.79 10.11
CA ALA A 43 -12.91 -4.37 11.25
C ALA A 43 -12.16 -3.41 12.19
N ALA A 44 -10.87 -3.65 12.44
CA ALA A 44 -10.03 -2.78 13.27
C ALA A 44 -9.84 -1.41 12.62
N LEU A 45 -9.52 -1.42 11.33
CA LEU A 45 -9.34 -0.20 10.52
C LEU A 45 -10.62 0.64 10.46
N SER A 46 -11.79 -0.01 10.41
CA SER A 46 -13.07 0.69 10.41
C SER A 46 -13.38 1.37 11.74
N VAL A 47 -12.97 0.80 12.87
CA VAL A 47 -13.15 1.44 14.20
C VAL A 47 -12.28 2.70 14.31
N GLU A 48 -11.10 2.66 13.71
CA GLU A 48 -10.14 3.76 13.69
C GLU A 48 -10.42 4.84 12.61
N ASN A 49 -11.52 4.69 11.85
CA ASN A 49 -11.90 5.54 10.72
C ASN A 49 -10.82 5.66 9.64
N ILE A 50 -10.07 4.59 9.40
CA ILE A 50 -9.06 4.52 8.32
C ILE A 50 -9.69 4.07 7.01
N VAL A 51 -10.70 3.20 7.08
CA VAL A 51 -11.50 2.74 5.94
C VAL A 51 -12.97 3.19 6.12
N PRO A 52 -13.78 3.21 5.04
CA PRO A 52 -15.22 3.39 5.16
C PRO A 52 -15.84 2.41 6.16
N LYS A 53 -16.83 2.89 6.92
CA LYS A 53 -17.44 2.13 8.01
C LYS A 53 -17.89 0.73 7.56
N LEU A 54 -17.39 -0.31 8.21
CA LEU A 54 -17.89 -1.68 8.08
C LEU A 54 -19.26 -1.78 8.75
N ILE A 55 -20.27 -2.14 7.97
CA ILE A 55 -21.66 -2.29 8.42
C ILE A 55 -21.88 -3.72 8.94
N TRP A 56 -21.50 -4.72 8.16
CA TRP A 56 -21.63 -6.12 8.54
C TRP A 56 -20.61 -7.00 7.82
N THR A 57 -20.47 -8.23 8.32
CA THR A 57 -19.73 -9.31 7.69
C THR A 57 -20.60 -10.56 7.72
N ARG A 58 -20.75 -11.24 6.57
CA ARG A 58 -21.61 -12.41 6.44
C ARG A 58 -20.87 -13.52 5.71
N ARG A 59 -20.88 -14.72 6.28
CA ARG A 59 -20.48 -15.94 5.55
C ARG A 59 -21.67 -16.45 4.75
N VAL A 60 -21.47 -16.69 3.47
CA VAL A 60 -22.49 -17.23 2.55
C VAL A 60 -22.29 -18.73 2.33
N GLU A 61 -23.30 -19.41 1.74
CA GLU A 61 -23.35 -20.88 1.66
C GLU A 61 -22.17 -21.51 0.92
N ASN A 62 -21.62 -20.82 -0.09
CA ASN A 62 -20.46 -21.28 -0.84
C ASN A 62 -19.13 -21.17 -0.04
N GLY A 63 -19.19 -20.67 1.20
CA GLY A 63 -18.04 -20.52 2.10
C GLY A 63 -17.34 -19.16 2.02
N ASP A 64 -17.66 -18.31 1.04
CA ASP A 64 -17.13 -16.96 0.95
C ASP A 64 -17.57 -16.11 2.15
N VAL A 65 -16.71 -15.17 2.56
CA VAL A 65 -17.04 -14.11 3.51
C VAL A 65 -17.27 -12.83 2.74
N ILE A 66 -18.44 -12.23 2.89
CA ILE A 66 -18.77 -10.93 2.30
C ILE A 66 -18.72 -9.87 3.38
N THR A 67 -17.97 -8.80 3.12
CA THR A 67 -17.96 -7.59 3.94
C THR A 67 -18.81 -6.53 3.26
N ALA A 68 -19.57 -5.76 4.04
CA ALA A 68 -20.31 -4.61 3.55
C ALA A 68 -19.82 -3.34 4.23
N GLN A 69 -19.33 -2.40 3.44
CA GLN A 69 -18.93 -1.08 3.90
C GLN A 69 -19.93 -0.04 3.43
N LYS A 70 -20.05 1.04 4.20
CA LYS A 70 -20.84 2.22 3.82
C LYS A 70 -20.36 2.73 2.47
N TRP A 71 -21.29 2.95 1.55
CA TRP A 71 -20.99 3.64 0.31
C TRP A 71 -20.59 5.10 0.57
N ILE A 72 -19.49 5.54 -0.03
CA ILE A 72 -19.04 6.93 0.04
C ILE A 72 -19.65 7.70 -1.13
N ASN A 73 -20.72 8.45 -0.85
CA ASN A 73 -21.36 9.32 -1.84
C ASN A 73 -20.36 10.35 -2.37
N ASN A 74 -20.29 10.49 -3.69
CA ASN A 74 -19.39 11.40 -4.39
C ASN A 74 -17.90 11.26 -3.97
N GLY A 75 -17.50 10.06 -3.51
CA GLY A 75 -16.12 9.79 -3.16
C GLY A 75 -15.20 9.85 -4.37
N GLN A 76 -14.04 10.49 -4.22
CA GLN A 76 -13.04 10.62 -5.28
C GLN A 76 -11.71 10.03 -4.81
N THR A 77 -11.02 9.34 -5.71
CA THR A 77 -9.64 8.96 -5.44
C THR A 77 -8.75 10.18 -5.47
N LEU A 78 -7.67 10.17 -4.68
CA LEU A 78 -6.70 11.26 -4.76
C LEU A 78 -5.98 11.26 -6.10
N THR A 79 -5.65 12.44 -6.58
CA THR A 79 -4.66 12.66 -7.64
C THR A 79 -3.25 12.53 -7.09
N ALA A 80 -2.28 12.31 -7.98
CA ALA A 80 -0.85 12.30 -7.62
C ALA A 80 -0.38 13.59 -6.93
N LYS A 81 -1.03 14.74 -7.17
CA LYS A 81 -0.69 16.01 -6.53
C LYS A 81 -1.22 16.08 -5.09
N GLU A 82 -2.42 15.58 -4.86
CA GLU A 82 -3.06 15.59 -3.53
C GLU A 82 -2.37 14.64 -2.54
N MET A 83 -1.62 13.66 -3.03
CA MET A 83 -0.75 12.80 -2.22
C MET A 83 0.31 13.56 -1.39
N ARG A 84 0.63 14.80 -1.79
CA ARG A 84 1.57 15.69 -1.07
C ARG A 84 0.93 16.38 0.13
N GLU A 85 -0.39 16.31 0.28
CA GLU A 85 -1.07 17.04 1.34
C GLU A 85 -0.70 16.51 2.73
N PRO A 86 -0.53 17.39 3.73
CA PRO A 86 -0.23 17.00 5.10
C PRO A 86 -1.20 15.98 5.71
N ARG A 87 -2.45 15.94 5.25
CA ARG A 87 -3.45 14.96 5.72
C ARG A 87 -3.08 13.51 5.37
N VAL A 88 -2.39 13.31 4.24
CA VAL A 88 -1.93 11.98 3.79
C VAL A 88 -0.80 11.52 4.71
N ALA A 89 0.18 12.40 4.94
CA ALA A 89 1.29 12.18 5.88
C ALA A 89 0.77 11.84 7.29
N ARG A 90 -0.15 12.64 7.82
CA ARG A 90 -0.73 12.44 9.16
C ARG A 90 -1.56 11.16 9.28
N LEU A 91 -2.35 10.80 8.26
CA LEU A 91 -3.11 9.55 8.31
C LEU A 91 -2.18 8.34 8.28
N LEU A 92 -1.15 8.34 7.43
CA LEU A 92 -0.16 7.27 7.38
C LEU A 92 0.65 7.18 8.68
N GLY A 93 1.04 8.33 9.25
CA GLY A 93 1.69 8.41 10.56
C GLY A 93 0.83 7.84 11.68
N LYS A 94 -0.47 8.20 11.71
CA LYS A 94 -1.45 7.64 12.66
C LYS A 94 -1.50 6.10 12.59
N ILE A 95 -1.52 5.55 11.38
CA ILE A 95 -1.57 4.10 11.15
C ILE A 95 -0.29 3.45 11.68
N HIS A 96 0.88 3.93 11.23
CA HIS A 96 2.17 3.32 11.55
C HIS A 96 2.50 3.40 13.05
N GLN A 97 2.06 4.45 13.73
CA GLN A 97 2.28 4.63 15.17
C GLN A 97 1.25 3.92 16.07
N SER A 98 0.22 3.29 15.49
CA SER A 98 -0.84 2.64 16.27
C SER A 98 -0.42 1.26 16.80
N GLU A 99 -0.15 1.20 18.11
CA GLU A 99 0.08 -0.07 18.83
C GLU A 99 -1.08 -1.03 18.70
N ALA A 100 -2.31 -0.50 18.82
CA ALA A 100 -3.51 -1.31 18.78
C ALA A 100 -3.67 -2.00 17.41
N LEU A 101 -3.46 -1.27 16.31
CA LEU A 101 -3.52 -1.84 14.97
C LEU A 101 -2.39 -2.84 14.74
N ARG A 102 -1.17 -2.54 15.19
CA ARG A 102 -0.02 -3.44 15.11
C ARG A 102 -0.29 -4.76 15.82
N ASP A 103 -0.72 -4.71 17.07
CA ASP A 103 -1.00 -5.89 17.88
C ASP A 103 -2.18 -6.70 17.31
N MET A 104 -3.18 -6.04 16.74
CA MET A 104 -4.29 -6.72 16.05
C MET A 104 -3.81 -7.40 14.78
N LEU A 105 -3.04 -6.72 13.93
CA LEU A 105 -2.52 -7.30 12.70
C LEU A 105 -1.61 -8.50 13.00
N GLN A 106 -0.74 -8.40 14.00
CA GLN A 106 0.14 -9.51 14.41
C GLN A 106 -0.62 -10.78 14.81
N ARG A 107 -1.83 -10.63 15.38
CA ARG A 107 -2.67 -11.77 15.79
C ARG A 107 -3.45 -12.37 14.61
N ILE A 108 -3.82 -11.55 13.63
CA ILE A 108 -4.67 -11.93 12.49
C ILE A 108 -3.82 -12.48 11.34
N GLU A 109 -2.74 -11.77 11.00
CA GLU A 109 -1.86 -12.05 9.87
C GLU A 109 -0.48 -12.48 10.39
N LYS A 110 0.10 -13.52 9.77
CA LYS A 110 1.49 -13.95 10.05
C LYS A 110 2.50 -13.34 9.07
N LYS A 111 2.24 -12.10 8.65
CA LYS A 111 3.04 -11.35 7.67
C LYS A 111 3.89 -10.34 8.41
N ASP A 112 5.06 -10.78 8.85
CA ASP A 112 6.01 -9.98 9.62
C ASP A 112 7.37 -10.06 8.89
N TYR A 113 7.74 -8.98 8.19
CA TYR A 113 8.83 -8.98 7.22
C TYR A 113 9.97 -8.08 7.67
N SER A 114 11.06 -8.71 8.07
CA SER A 114 12.38 -8.07 8.23
C SER A 114 12.99 -7.68 6.88
N CYS A 115 14.06 -6.89 6.90
CA CYS A 115 14.87 -6.61 5.70
C CYS A 115 15.28 -7.89 4.95
N PHE A 116 15.78 -8.91 5.65
CA PHE A 116 16.23 -10.16 5.02
C PHE A 116 15.09 -10.93 4.33
N HIS A 117 13.93 -11.09 4.99
CA HIS A 117 12.75 -11.70 4.38
C HIS A 117 12.28 -10.95 3.11
N LEU A 118 12.33 -9.62 3.08
CA LEU A 118 11.99 -8.86 1.86
C LEU A 118 13.02 -9.09 0.75
N LEU A 119 14.30 -9.12 1.10
CA LEU A 119 15.37 -9.42 0.16
C LEU A 119 15.25 -10.84 -0.44
N GLU A 120 14.89 -11.84 0.37
CA GLU A 120 14.60 -13.20 -0.11
C GLU A 120 13.46 -13.19 -1.14
N LYS A 121 12.36 -12.49 -0.85
CA LYS A 121 11.25 -12.36 -1.82
C LYS A 121 11.67 -11.71 -3.13
N VAL A 122 12.49 -10.65 -3.08
CA VAL A 122 13.05 -10.04 -4.28
C VAL A 122 13.93 -11.05 -5.03
N THR A 123 14.77 -11.78 -4.31
CA THR A 123 15.68 -12.80 -4.87
C THR A 123 14.91 -13.92 -5.57
N ASP A 124 13.79 -14.38 -5.00
CA ASP A 124 12.94 -15.41 -5.59
C ASP A 124 12.29 -14.94 -6.91
N GLY A 125 11.93 -13.65 -7.01
CA GLY A 125 11.29 -13.06 -8.19
C GLY A 125 12.25 -12.52 -9.24
N ILE A 126 13.52 -12.27 -8.89
CA ILE A 126 14.44 -11.52 -9.77
C ILE A 126 14.72 -12.25 -11.09
N GLY A 127 14.69 -13.59 -11.10
CA GLY A 127 14.95 -14.39 -12.28
C GLY A 127 13.89 -14.28 -13.38
N ASN A 128 12.68 -13.87 -13.01
CA ASN A 128 11.59 -13.61 -13.96
C ASN A 128 11.76 -12.27 -14.67
N LEU A 129 12.37 -11.29 -14.01
CA LEU A 129 12.69 -10.01 -14.60
C LEU A 129 13.82 -10.18 -15.62
N ASN A 130 13.71 -9.50 -16.76
CA ASN A 130 14.60 -9.70 -17.90
C ASN A 130 16.09 -9.63 -17.45
N PRO A 131 16.86 -10.73 -17.55
CA PRO A 131 18.24 -10.79 -17.07
C PRO A 131 19.21 -9.88 -17.83
N LEU A 132 18.76 -9.24 -18.93
CA LEU A 132 19.54 -8.27 -19.70
C LEU A 132 19.29 -6.81 -19.27
N ASP A 133 18.34 -6.55 -18.36
CA ASP A 133 18.14 -5.19 -17.86
C ASP A 133 19.24 -4.82 -16.85
N THR A 134 20.11 -3.93 -17.30
CA THR A 134 21.22 -3.38 -16.50
C THR A 134 20.74 -2.68 -15.22
N LYS A 135 19.58 -2.01 -15.24
CA LYS A 135 19.08 -1.23 -14.09
C LYS A 135 18.48 -2.13 -13.02
N VAL A 136 17.73 -3.17 -13.41
CA VAL A 136 17.25 -4.21 -12.48
C VAL A 136 18.44 -4.90 -11.79
N SER A 137 19.49 -5.23 -12.55
CA SER A 137 20.70 -5.87 -12.02
C SER A 137 21.52 -4.94 -11.12
N GLU A 138 21.58 -3.63 -11.41
CA GLU A 138 22.19 -2.62 -10.53
C GLU A 138 21.40 -2.46 -9.23
N ALA A 139 20.08 -2.37 -9.32
CA ALA A 139 19.19 -2.24 -8.17
C ALA A 139 19.29 -3.44 -7.23
N TYR A 140 19.26 -4.66 -7.76
CA TYR A 140 19.43 -5.87 -6.95
C TYR A 140 20.80 -5.93 -6.25
N ARG A 141 21.88 -5.55 -6.95
CA ARG A 141 23.21 -5.44 -6.32
C ARG A 141 23.26 -4.38 -5.23
N TYR A 142 22.57 -3.26 -5.41
CA TYR A 142 22.44 -2.24 -4.38
C TYR A 142 21.76 -2.82 -3.13
N LEU A 143 20.68 -3.60 -3.28
CA LEU A 143 20.01 -4.24 -2.14
C LEU A 143 20.94 -5.17 -1.36
N LEU A 144 21.67 -6.04 -2.07
CA LEU A 144 22.63 -6.97 -1.48
C LEU A 144 23.77 -6.26 -0.74
N ALA A 145 24.27 -5.15 -1.29
CA ALA A 145 25.41 -4.43 -0.71
C ALA A 145 25.04 -3.64 0.56
N ASN A 146 23.77 -3.29 0.75
CA ASN A 146 23.35 -2.39 1.82
C ASN A 146 22.52 -3.07 2.92
N VAL A 147 22.03 -4.31 2.72
CA VAL A 147 21.13 -4.97 3.68
C VAL A 147 21.73 -5.12 5.08
N ASP A 148 23.03 -5.41 5.18
CA ASP A 148 23.72 -5.62 6.46
C ASP A 148 23.90 -4.31 7.25
N GLU A 149 23.84 -3.14 6.58
CA GLU A 149 23.93 -1.82 7.23
C GLU A 149 22.58 -1.34 7.77
N LEU A 150 21.49 -2.03 7.42
CA LEU A 150 20.15 -1.72 7.91
C LEU A 150 19.90 -2.41 9.24
N GLU A 151 20.12 -1.70 10.34
CA GLU A 151 19.68 -2.17 11.66
C GLU A 151 18.19 -2.46 11.65
N GLU A 152 17.76 -3.63 12.15
CA GLU A 152 16.34 -3.98 12.15
C GLU A 152 15.56 -3.04 13.05
N GLY A 153 14.52 -2.43 12.45
CA GLY A 153 13.73 -1.40 13.07
C GLY A 153 12.55 -1.97 13.83
N ARG A 154 11.73 -1.07 14.35
CA ARG A 154 10.41 -1.45 14.84
C ARG A 154 9.49 -1.66 13.65
N HIS A 155 8.90 -2.85 13.54
CA HIS A 155 7.86 -3.09 12.54
C HIS A 155 6.52 -2.47 12.93
N VAL A 156 5.90 -1.83 11.94
CA VAL A 156 4.62 -1.13 12.00
C VAL A 156 3.62 -1.73 11.03
N VAL A 157 2.35 -1.34 11.12
CA VAL A 157 1.34 -1.71 10.12
C VAL A 157 1.63 -0.97 8.83
N CYS A 158 2.11 -1.67 7.82
CA CYS A 158 2.22 -1.15 6.46
C CYS A 158 1.05 -1.61 5.60
N HIS A 159 0.58 -0.73 4.73
CA HIS A 159 -0.43 -1.00 3.72
C HIS A 159 0.09 -1.96 2.64
N GLY A 160 1.32 -1.74 2.17
CA GLY A 160 1.96 -2.52 1.11
C GLY A 160 1.66 -2.03 -0.32
N ASP A 161 0.67 -1.16 -0.51
CA ASP A 161 0.37 -0.49 -1.78
C ASP A 161 -0.28 0.90 -1.58
N VAL A 162 0.52 1.92 -1.31
CA VAL A 162 0.04 3.28 -0.99
C VAL A 162 -0.26 4.14 -2.22
N ASN A 163 -0.58 3.51 -3.36
CA ASN A 163 -0.93 4.20 -4.59
C ASN A 163 -2.12 5.16 -4.39
N HIS A 164 -2.12 6.32 -5.04
CA HIS A 164 -3.20 7.33 -4.94
C HIS A 164 -4.61 6.76 -5.20
N ASN A 165 -4.74 5.69 -5.99
CA ASN A 165 -6.01 5.03 -6.26
C ASN A 165 -6.63 4.36 -5.02
N ASN A 166 -5.81 4.07 -4.01
CA ASN A 166 -6.23 3.48 -2.76
C ASN A 166 -6.60 4.55 -1.71
N TRP A 167 -6.44 5.83 -2.02
CA TRP A 167 -6.84 6.93 -1.15
C TRP A 167 -8.16 7.50 -1.62
N LEU A 168 -9.17 7.54 -0.73
CA LEU A 168 -10.52 7.97 -1.05
C LEU A 168 -10.91 9.18 -0.18
N LEU A 169 -11.29 10.27 -0.82
CA LEU A 169 -11.79 11.48 -0.17
C LEU A 169 -13.32 11.54 -0.31
N SER A 170 -14.03 11.65 0.81
CA SER A 170 -15.49 11.85 0.80
C SER A 170 -15.86 13.32 0.54
N GLU A 171 -17.10 13.55 0.11
CA GLU A 171 -17.68 14.91 0.03
C GLU A 171 -17.66 15.63 1.38
N GLY A 172 -17.73 14.87 2.49
CA GLY A 172 -17.58 15.37 3.86
C GLY A 172 -16.14 15.69 4.27
N ASN A 173 -15.18 15.64 3.34
CA ASN A 173 -13.76 15.89 3.55
C ASN A 173 -13.08 14.86 4.50
N GLU A 174 -13.62 13.64 4.57
CA GLU A 174 -13.01 12.52 5.28
C GLU A 174 -12.09 11.77 4.33
N LEU A 175 -10.87 11.49 4.79
CA LEU A 175 -9.86 10.75 4.01
C LEU A 175 -9.78 9.31 4.51
N TYR A 176 -9.86 8.38 3.57
CA TYR A 176 -9.75 6.95 3.81
C TYR A 176 -8.59 6.36 3.00
N LEU A 177 -7.97 5.31 3.52
CA LEU A 177 -7.04 4.44 2.81
C LEU A 177 -7.69 3.06 2.71
N VAL A 178 -7.93 2.57 1.50
CA VAL A 178 -8.65 1.32 1.22
C VAL A 178 -7.74 0.27 0.57
N ASP A 179 -8.24 -0.96 0.46
CA ASP A 179 -7.54 -2.11 -0.13
C ASP A 179 -6.36 -2.69 0.67
N TRP A 180 -6.64 -3.01 1.93
CA TRP A 180 -5.69 -3.57 2.90
C TRP A 180 -5.38 -5.08 2.73
N ASP A 181 -5.60 -5.67 1.55
CA ASP A 181 -5.31 -7.09 1.33
C ASP A 181 -3.79 -7.37 1.37
N GLY A 182 -2.99 -6.36 1.04
CA GLY A 182 -1.52 -6.36 1.11
C GLY A 182 -0.93 -6.10 2.49
N ALA A 183 -1.75 -5.86 3.52
CA ALA A 183 -1.28 -5.43 4.83
C ALA A 183 -0.24 -6.37 5.44
N MET A 184 0.77 -5.78 6.07
CA MET A 184 1.88 -6.51 6.70
C MET A 184 2.49 -5.72 7.87
N LEU A 185 3.22 -6.41 8.72
CA LEU A 185 4.18 -5.80 9.63
C LEU A 185 5.54 -5.70 8.92
N ALA A 186 6.05 -4.48 8.79
CA ALA A 186 7.34 -4.21 8.18
C ALA A 186 7.88 -2.86 8.67
N ASP A 187 9.08 -2.51 8.23
CA ASP A 187 9.63 -1.17 8.43
C ASP A 187 8.73 -0.09 7.80
N PRO A 188 8.50 1.08 8.44
CA PRO A 188 7.70 2.16 7.85
C PRO A 188 8.22 2.63 6.49
N ALA A 189 9.52 2.48 6.19
CA ALA A 189 10.10 2.78 4.89
C ALA A 189 9.50 1.95 3.74
N ASN A 190 8.87 0.81 4.04
CA ASN A 190 8.19 -0.03 3.06
C ASN A 190 7.03 0.70 2.34
N ASP A 191 6.28 1.53 3.06
CA ASP A 191 5.24 2.37 2.48
C ASP A 191 5.78 3.76 2.10
N LEU A 192 6.57 4.36 2.99
CA LEU A 192 7.09 5.72 2.80
C LEU A 192 7.99 5.83 1.56
N GLY A 193 8.79 4.81 1.28
CA GLY A 193 9.69 4.75 0.14
C GLY A 193 9.00 5.03 -1.18
N VAL A 194 8.04 4.16 -1.52
CA VAL A 194 7.29 4.26 -2.78
C VAL A 194 6.50 5.57 -2.82
N LEU A 195 5.85 5.96 -1.72
CA LEU A 195 5.07 7.21 -1.66
C LEU A 195 5.94 8.43 -1.96
N LEU A 196 7.08 8.57 -1.27
CA LEU A 196 7.98 9.72 -1.40
C LEU A 196 8.55 9.80 -2.81
N TYR A 197 9.12 8.72 -3.34
CA TYR A 197 9.70 8.73 -4.69
C TYR A 197 8.65 8.92 -5.78
N GLN A 198 7.40 8.49 -5.58
CA GLN A 198 6.36 8.59 -6.60
C GLN A 198 5.64 9.94 -6.59
N TYR A 199 5.40 10.54 -5.43
CA TYR A 199 4.47 11.67 -5.31
C TYR A 199 5.10 12.96 -4.78
N VAL A 200 6.12 12.87 -3.92
CA VAL A 200 6.67 14.03 -3.21
C VAL A 200 7.99 14.46 -3.87
N PRO A 201 8.12 15.73 -4.31
CA PRO A 201 9.38 16.30 -4.76
C PRO A 201 10.45 16.22 -3.66
N TYR A 202 11.71 15.97 -4.02
CA TYR A 202 12.79 15.78 -3.05
C TYR A 202 12.96 16.96 -2.08
N ASP A 203 12.75 18.18 -2.55
CA ASP A 203 12.81 19.42 -1.75
C ASP A 203 11.63 19.60 -0.78
N GLU A 204 10.56 18.81 -0.95
CA GLU A 204 9.40 18.77 -0.06
C GLU A 204 9.45 17.60 0.95
N TRP A 205 10.44 16.69 0.86
CA TRP A 205 10.49 15.47 1.69
C TRP A 205 10.56 15.77 3.18
N ASP A 206 11.41 16.71 3.60
CA ASP A 206 11.58 17.06 5.01
C ASP A 206 10.27 17.56 5.63
N GLY A 207 9.56 18.48 4.95
CA GLY A 207 8.27 18.99 5.40
C GLY A 207 7.18 17.92 5.44
N TRP A 208 7.11 17.07 4.41
CA TRP A 208 6.13 15.98 4.38
C TRP A 208 6.39 14.95 5.48
N LEU A 209 7.65 14.58 5.70
CA LEU A 209 8.05 13.64 6.77
C LEU A 209 7.83 14.23 8.16
N SER A 210 8.03 15.55 8.34
CA SER A 210 7.70 16.24 9.58
C SER A 210 6.21 16.15 9.91
N GLU A 211 5.32 16.24 8.92
CA GLU A 211 3.87 16.05 9.11
C GLU A 211 3.50 14.60 9.43
N TYR A 212 4.25 13.63 8.90
CA TYR A 212 4.14 12.22 9.27
C TYR A 212 4.68 11.93 10.68
N GLY A 213 5.65 12.73 11.16
CA GLY A 213 6.31 12.55 12.45
C GLY A 213 7.65 11.82 12.37
N GLN A 214 8.36 11.93 11.24
CA GLN A 214 9.69 11.35 11.01
C GLN A 214 10.68 12.44 10.60
N GLU A 215 11.90 12.36 11.14
CA GLU A 215 13.00 13.24 10.73
C GLU A 215 13.74 12.63 9.52
N LEU A 216 14.07 13.47 8.54
CA LEU A 216 14.86 13.07 7.38
C LEU A 216 16.35 13.03 7.73
N THR A 217 16.78 11.94 8.36
CA THR A 217 18.19 11.67 8.63
C THR A 217 18.86 10.93 7.46
N ARG A 218 20.19 10.97 7.39
CA ARG A 218 20.96 10.18 6.41
C ARG A 218 20.61 8.68 6.47
N ALA A 219 20.56 8.11 7.68
CA ALA A 219 20.22 6.71 7.86
C ALA A 219 18.79 6.39 7.38
N PHE A 220 17.84 7.29 7.65
CA PHE A 220 16.47 7.12 7.18
C PHE A 220 16.36 7.24 5.66
N TYR A 221 17.14 8.13 5.04
CA TYR A 221 17.20 8.26 3.58
C TYR A 221 17.66 6.95 2.90
N THR A 222 18.77 6.37 3.37
CA THR A 222 19.30 5.10 2.85
C THR A 222 18.26 3.98 3.00
N ARG A 223 17.55 3.95 4.14
CA ARG A 223 16.43 3.04 4.39
C ARG A 223 15.30 3.22 3.38
N VAL A 224 14.80 4.46 3.20
CA VAL A 224 13.77 4.80 2.20
C VAL A 224 14.17 4.31 0.81
N LYS A 225 15.41 4.56 0.37
CA LYS A 225 15.90 4.10 -0.93
C LYS A 225 15.91 2.58 -1.06
N TRP A 226 16.45 1.88 -0.06
CA TRP A 226 16.52 0.41 -0.07
C TRP A 226 15.12 -0.23 -0.13
N PHE A 227 14.20 0.20 0.73
CA PHE A 227 12.83 -0.32 0.74
C PHE A 227 12.06 0.02 -0.53
N SER A 228 12.29 1.21 -1.13
CA SER A 228 11.70 1.58 -2.42
C SER A 228 12.13 0.66 -3.54
N ILE A 229 13.42 0.32 -3.60
CA ILE A 229 13.94 -0.60 -4.61
C ILE A 229 13.31 -1.99 -4.43
N CYS A 230 13.27 -2.52 -3.20
CA CYS A 230 12.61 -3.80 -2.90
C CYS A 230 11.17 -3.83 -3.43
N GLN A 231 10.39 -2.81 -3.09
CA GLN A 231 8.98 -2.71 -3.45
C GLN A 231 8.77 -2.56 -4.95
N VAL A 232 9.59 -1.74 -5.63
CA VAL A 232 9.52 -1.60 -7.09
C VAL A 232 9.87 -2.90 -7.79
N LEU A 233 10.93 -3.61 -7.36
CA LEU A 233 11.30 -4.90 -7.98
C LEU A 233 10.22 -5.98 -7.77
N MET A 234 9.65 -6.08 -6.57
CA MET A 234 8.52 -6.98 -6.30
C MET A 234 7.29 -6.64 -7.15
N ALA A 235 6.95 -5.35 -7.25
CA ALA A 235 5.85 -4.88 -8.08
C ALA A 235 6.12 -5.18 -9.57
N MET A 236 7.33 -4.94 -10.07
CA MET A 236 7.71 -5.25 -11.45
C MET A 236 7.51 -6.73 -11.76
N ASN A 237 7.94 -7.62 -10.85
CA ASN A 237 7.75 -9.06 -11.03
C ASN A 237 6.27 -9.41 -11.16
N TRP A 238 5.43 -8.87 -10.28
CA TRP A 238 3.99 -9.10 -10.34
C TRP A 238 3.37 -8.57 -11.64
N GLN A 239 3.71 -7.34 -12.08
CA GLN A 239 3.20 -6.78 -13.34
C GLN A 239 3.63 -7.61 -14.55
N PHE A 240 4.87 -8.11 -14.54
CA PHE A 240 5.40 -8.97 -15.59
C PHE A 240 4.64 -10.30 -15.69
N GLU A 241 4.43 -10.98 -14.56
CA GLU A 241 3.69 -12.26 -14.49
C GLU A 241 2.24 -12.14 -15.00
N HIS A 242 1.66 -10.94 -14.93
CA HIS A 242 0.28 -10.64 -15.34
C HIS A 242 0.19 -9.93 -16.70
N ASP A 243 1.28 -9.86 -17.49
CA ASP A 243 1.37 -9.21 -18.82
C ASP A 243 0.93 -7.73 -18.83
N ARG A 244 1.20 -7.00 -17.74
CA ARG A 244 0.80 -5.59 -17.56
C ARG A 244 1.91 -4.63 -17.99
N LYS A 245 2.13 -4.58 -19.30
CA LYS A 245 3.22 -3.80 -19.91
C LYS A 245 3.22 -2.30 -19.57
N PRO A 246 2.07 -1.58 -19.58
CA PRO A 246 2.08 -0.15 -19.26
C PRO A 246 2.52 0.15 -17.82
N GLU A 247 2.10 -0.69 -16.88
CA GLU A 247 2.40 -0.59 -15.46
C GLU A 247 3.86 -0.97 -15.18
N LEU A 248 4.35 -2.03 -15.83
CA LEU A 248 5.77 -2.40 -15.80
C LEU A 248 6.65 -1.25 -16.31
N ALA A 249 6.31 -0.62 -17.44
CA ALA A 249 7.05 0.52 -17.97
C ALA A 249 7.07 1.74 -17.02
N ARG A 250 5.98 1.97 -16.27
CA ARG A 250 5.95 3.01 -15.22
C ARG A 250 6.90 2.69 -14.08
N LEU A 251 6.96 1.42 -13.67
CA LEU A 251 7.87 0.97 -12.61
C LEU A 251 9.33 1.01 -13.05
N GLU A 252 9.64 0.74 -14.33
CA GLU A 252 10.99 0.90 -14.88
C GLU A 252 11.48 2.37 -14.79
N ILE A 253 10.59 3.33 -15.09
CA ILE A 253 10.89 4.76 -14.95
C ILE A 253 11.12 5.13 -13.48
N LEU A 254 10.29 4.60 -12.57
CA LEU A 254 10.43 4.83 -11.14
C LEU A 254 11.74 4.23 -10.59
N LEU A 255 12.08 3.00 -10.98
CA LEU A 255 13.32 2.34 -10.61
C LEU A 255 14.52 3.17 -11.07
N LYS A 256 14.50 3.64 -12.33
CA LYS A 256 15.55 4.51 -12.86
C LYS A 256 15.69 5.79 -12.03
N LYS A 257 14.58 6.46 -11.68
CA LYS A 257 14.59 7.65 -10.83
C LYS A 257 15.24 7.37 -9.47
N ILE A 258 14.89 6.26 -8.82
CA ILE A 258 15.45 5.86 -7.52
C ILE A 258 16.95 5.55 -7.64
N MET A 259 17.37 4.92 -8.73
CA MET A 259 18.78 4.55 -8.94
C MET A 259 19.67 5.74 -9.34
N GLU A 260 19.11 6.77 -10.00
CA GLU A 260 19.81 8.01 -10.34
C GLU A 260 19.90 9.00 -9.17
N ASP A 261 19.12 8.75 -8.11
CA ASP A 261 19.24 9.47 -6.87
C ASP A 261 20.54 9.08 -6.14
N ASN A 262 21.53 9.95 -6.29
CA ASN A 262 22.86 9.80 -5.70
C ASN A 262 22.90 10.11 -4.20
N GLU A 263 21.76 10.12 -3.50
CA GLU A 263 21.68 10.43 -2.07
C GLU A 263 22.29 11.81 -1.77
N VAL A 264 21.97 12.81 -2.59
CA VAL A 264 22.57 14.16 -2.51
C VAL A 264 22.29 14.83 -1.15
N TYR A 265 21.23 14.42 -0.44
CA TYR A 265 20.99 14.82 0.95
C TYR A 265 22.07 14.33 1.93
N ALA A 266 22.80 13.26 1.61
CA ALA A 266 23.98 12.83 2.37
C ALA A 266 25.17 13.79 2.23
N THR A 267 25.21 14.62 1.18
CA THR A 267 26.27 15.63 0.95
C THR A 267 25.90 17.02 1.48
N LEU A 268 24.62 17.29 1.78
CA LEU A 268 24.13 18.60 2.21
C LEU A 268 24.03 18.76 3.74
N CYS A 269 24.17 17.66 4.50
CA CYS A 269 24.12 17.64 5.96
C CYS A 269 25.51 17.54 6.63
N GLU A 270 26.59 17.85 5.90
CA GLU A 270 27.95 18.08 6.46
C GLU A 270 28.17 19.54 6.85
#